data_AF-A0A495IXI8-F1
#
_entry.id   AF-A0A495IXI8-F1
#
_cell.length_a   1.000
_cell.length_b   1.000
_cell.length_c   1.000
_cell.angle_alpha   90.00
_cell.angle_beta   90.00
_cell.angle_gamma   90.00
#
_symmetry.space_group_name_H-M   'P 1'
#
loop_
_entity.id
_entity.type
_entity.pdbx_description
1 polymer ?
#
loop_
_entity_poly.entity_id
_entity_poly.type
_entity_poly.pdbx_seq_one_letter_code
_entity_poly.pdbx_strand_id
1 'polypeptide(L)'
;MVNKHLSIYVAIGWFIISSTAFGQQIKGVYFGQRADSVQALVASEVQSHYNSGGWLMKLNARTIDFKGEIREVVLCKENVLIHNFDKGINLCVHYVMSNGVLVAISTQYANLSIAEIKNLFSPDRRNIGGYFFDSDYRHYSRLFVANNGLATDEYRQTIWTELPLQVRQQLEIMATGMH
;
A
#
# COMPACT_ATOMS: atom_id res chain seq x y z
N MET A 1 -25.23 43.44 -19.96
CA MET A 1 -26.07 42.31 -19.52
C MET A 1 -25.16 41.12 -19.20
N VAL A 2 -25.13 40.83 -17.88
CA VAL A 2 -24.60 39.72 -17.08
C VAL A 2 -24.13 38.43 -17.80
N ASN A 3 -22.86 38.10 -17.52
CA ASN A 3 -22.24 36.79 -17.25
C ASN A 3 -22.95 35.50 -17.69
N LYS A 4 -22.20 34.62 -18.38
CA LYS A 4 -22.15 33.19 -18.04
C LYS A 4 -20.72 32.65 -18.19
N HIS A 5 -19.99 32.68 -17.07
CA HIS A 5 -18.87 31.77 -16.83
C HIS A 5 -19.41 30.33 -16.83
N LEU A 6 -18.90 29.48 -17.72
CA LEU A 6 -19.12 28.04 -17.65
C LEU A 6 -17.95 27.43 -16.87
N SER A 7 -18.09 27.38 -15.54
CA SER A 7 -17.19 26.62 -14.68
C SER A 7 -17.42 25.14 -14.91
N ILE A 8 -16.43 24.46 -15.50
CA ILE A 8 -16.37 23.00 -15.57
C ILE A 8 -15.96 22.52 -14.17
N TYR A 9 -16.95 22.04 -13.41
CA TYR A 9 -16.72 21.25 -12.21
C TYR A 9 -16.15 19.90 -12.63
N VAL A 10 -14.83 19.74 -12.50
CA VAL A 10 -14.21 18.41 -12.55
C VAL A 10 -14.44 17.76 -11.18
N ALA A 11 -15.58 17.07 -11.08
CA ALA A 11 -15.87 16.14 -10.00
C ALA A 11 -14.96 14.92 -10.14
N ILE A 12 -13.77 14.94 -9.53
CA ILE A 12 -12.99 13.72 -9.33
C ILE A 12 -13.51 13.07 -8.06
N GLY A 13 -14.41 12.12 -8.30
CA GLY A 13 -15.04 11.29 -7.29
C GLY A 13 -14.03 10.63 -6.39
N TRP A 14 -14.13 10.97 -5.11
CA TRP A 14 -13.67 10.16 -4.01
C TRP A 14 -14.48 8.88 -3.96
N PHE A 15 -13.89 7.74 -4.30
CA PHE A 15 -14.35 6.44 -3.85
C PHE A 15 -13.21 5.42 -4.04
N ILE A 16 -12.50 5.10 -2.96
CA ILE A 16 -11.83 3.80 -2.85
C ILE A 16 -12.50 3.11 -1.65
N ILE A 17 -13.46 2.25 -1.99
CA ILE A 17 -14.08 1.29 -1.06
C ILE A 17 -13.05 0.20 -0.76
N SER A 18 -12.78 0.08 0.54
CA SER A 18 -12.24 -1.05 1.30
C SER A 18 -11.92 -2.36 0.56
N SER A 19 -10.64 -2.73 0.59
CA SER A 19 -10.24 -4.08 0.98
C SER A 19 -9.12 -3.98 2.02
N THR A 20 -9.51 -3.73 3.27
CA THR A 20 -8.61 -3.76 4.42
C THR A 20 -8.23 -5.20 4.71
N ALA A 21 -7.16 -5.62 4.07
CA ALA A 21 -6.43 -6.78 4.47
C ALA A 21 -4.96 -6.43 4.19
N PHE A 22 -4.20 -6.27 5.28
CA PHE A 22 -2.73 -6.07 5.40
C PHE A 22 -2.26 -4.64 5.63
N GLY A 23 -1.67 -4.45 6.81
CA GLY A 23 -0.68 -3.40 7.06
C GLY A 23 -1.20 -1.96 7.16
N GLN A 24 -2.52 -1.73 7.31
CA GLN A 24 -3.15 -0.42 7.54
C GLN A 24 -2.39 0.77 6.92
N GLN A 25 -2.40 0.82 5.59
CA GLN A 25 -2.06 2.01 4.82
C GLN A 25 -2.79 3.23 5.40
N ILE A 26 -2.08 4.35 5.51
CA ILE A 26 -2.67 5.60 6.01
C ILE A 26 -3.77 6.07 5.07
N LYS A 27 -4.91 6.45 5.64
CA LYS A 27 -6.03 7.00 4.88
C LYS A 27 -5.58 8.26 4.13
N GLY A 28 -5.89 8.33 2.83
CA GLY A 28 -5.55 9.48 1.99
C GLY A 28 -4.19 9.38 1.29
N VAL A 29 -3.43 8.30 1.50
CA VAL A 29 -2.27 7.97 0.67
C VAL A 29 -2.71 7.23 -0.59
N TYR A 30 -2.23 7.62 -1.78
CA TYR A 30 -2.54 6.96 -3.05
C TYR A 30 -1.35 6.98 -4.04
N PHE A 31 -1.33 6.04 -4.99
CA PHE A 31 -0.26 5.96 -6.01
C PHE A 31 -0.21 7.22 -6.88
N GLY A 32 1.00 7.66 -7.23
CA GLY A 32 1.25 8.91 -7.95
C GLY A 32 1.22 10.17 -7.08
N GLN A 33 0.89 10.05 -5.78
CA GLN A 33 0.96 11.18 -4.85
C GLN A 33 2.41 11.60 -4.60
N ARG A 34 2.66 12.91 -4.49
CA ARG A 34 3.99 13.47 -4.24
C ARG A 34 4.56 13.02 -2.90
N ALA A 35 5.87 12.81 -2.87
CA ALA A 35 6.58 12.29 -1.71
C ALA A 35 6.46 13.18 -0.46
N ASP A 36 6.50 14.50 -0.63
CA ASP A 36 6.32 15.49 0.45
C ASP A 36 4.92 15.40 1.09
N SER A 37 3.90 15.17 0.27
CA SER A 37 2.53 15.00 0.73
C SER A 37 2.37 13.69 1.51
N VAL A 38 2.99 12.60 1.03
CA VAL A 38 2.99 11.32 1.76
C VAL A 38 3.74 11.46 3.08
N GLN A 39 4.89 12.13 3.09
CA GLN A 39 5.66 12.42 4.31
C GLN A 39 4.80 13.17 5.35
N ALA A 40 4.11 14.22 4.92
CA ALA A 40 3.23 15.00 5.78
C ALA A 40 2.08 14.17 6.36
N LEU A 41 1.44 13.33 5.55
CA LEU A 41 0.37 12.42 6.01
C LEU A 41 0.88 11.42 7.04
N VAL A 42 2.06 10.83 6.81
CA VAL A 42 2.67 9.89 7.74
C VAL A 42 3.03 10.58 9.06
N ALA A 43 3.61 11.77 9.02
CA ALA A 43 3.90 12.55 10.22
C ALA A 43 2.62 12.91 10.99
N SER A 44 1.56 13.29 10.29
CA SER A 44 0.25 13.59 10.88
C SER A 44 -0.37 12.37 11.56
N GLU A 45 -0.23 11.18 10.98
CA GLU A 45 -0.71 9.93 11.57
C GLU A 45 -0.03 9.67 12.92
N VAL A 46 1.31 9.77 12.96
CA VAL A 46 2.08 9.57 14.20
C VAL A 46 1.65 10.59 15.27
N GLN A 47 1.54 11.87 14.90
CA GLN A 47 1.14 12.90 15.84
C GLN A 47 -0.29 12.69 16.36
N SER A 48 -1.24 12.36 15.47
CA SER A 48 -2.63 12.12 15.84
C SER A 48 -2.77 10.93 16.80
N HIS A 49 -2.02 9.85 16.55
CA HIS A 49 -2.02 8.66 17.40
C HIS A 49 -1.61 8.97 18.84
N TYR A 50 -0.52 9.71 19.04
CA TYR A 50 -0.06 10.09 20.37
C TYR A 50 -0.95 11.14 21.03
N ASN A 51 -1.50 12.09 20.27
CA ASN A 51 -2.48 13.05 20.79
C ASN A 51 -3.76 12.36 21.29
N SER A 52 -4.12 11.23 20.71
CA SER A 52 -5.31 10.45 21.07
C SER A 52 -5.05 9.46 22.22
N GLY A 53 -3.86 9.48 22.84
CA GLY A 53 -3.50 8.61 23.95
C GLY A 53 -3.15 7.18 23.55
N GLY A 54 -2.70 6.96 22.31
CA GLY A 54 -2.31 5.64 21.78
C GLY A 54 -0.99 5.11 22.38
N TRP A 55 -0.97 4.76 23.67
CA TRP A 55 0.27 4.31 24.33
C TRP A 55 0.58 2.82 24.19
N LEU A 56 -0.43 2.00 23.89
CA LEU A 56 -0.29 0.53 23.78
C LEU A 56 0.37 0.07 22.48
N MET A 57 0.30 0.90 21.42
CA MET A 57 0.94 0.69 20.13
C MET A 57 1.94 1.83 19.91
N LYS A 58 3.19 1.53 19.56
CA LYS A 58 4.18 2.57 19.29
C LYS A 58 4.29 2.83 17.80
N LEU A 59 4.28 4.11 17.42
CA LEU A 59 4.41 4.57 16.05
C LEU A 59 5.68 5.40 15.90
N ASN A 60 6.45 5.14 14.85
CA ASN A 60 7.61 5.95 14.50
C ASN A 60 7.65 6.15 12.99
N ALA A 61 7.92 7.38 12.55
CA ALA A 61 8.11 7.72 11.16
C ALA A 61 9.53 8.21 10.89
N ARG A 62 10.09 7.79 9.75
CA ARG A 62 11.36 8.32 9.23
C ARG A 62 11.31 8.45 7.72
N THR A 63 12.20 9.26 7.17
CA THR A 63 12.35 9.46 5.72
C THR A 63 13.73 8.97 5.29
N ILE A 64 13.83 8.41 4.08
CA ILE A 64 15.09 8.01 3.45
C ILE A 64 15.25 8.85 2.19
N ASP A 65 16.30 9.66 2.16
CA ASP A 65 16.59 10.59 1.07
C ASP A 65 17.82 10.15 0.27
N PHE A 66 17.82 10.43 -1.03
CA PHE A 66 18.99 10.29 -1.88
C PHE A 66 19.13 11.51 -2.78
N LYS A 67 20.27 12.21 -2.69
CA LYS A 67 20.55 13.43 -3.45
C LYS A 67 19.48 14.53 -3.30
N GLY A 68 18.88 14.63 -2.11
CA GLY A 68 17.86 15.64 -1.80
C GLY A 68 16.44 15.26 -2.24
N GLU A 69 16.24 14.05 -2.78
CA GLU A 69 14.91 13.52 -3.10
C GLU A 69 14.50 12.43 -2.11
N ILE A 70 13.26 12.50 -1.64
CA ILE A 70 12.64 11.48 -0.80
C ILE A 70 12.48 10.20 -1.62
N ARG A 71 13.17 9.14 -1.20
CA ARG A 71 13.09 7.80 -1.81
C ARG A 71 12.10 6.90 -1.08
N GLU A 72 12.03 7.02 0.23
CA GLU A 72 11.07 6.28 1.03
C GLU A 72 10.57 7.13 2.20
N VAL A 73 9.29 6.98 2.52
CA VAL A 73 8.75 7.37 3.83
C VAL A 73 8.41 6.08 4.55
N VAL A 74 8.91 5.89 5.77
CA VAL A 74 8.76 4.65 6.54
C VAL A 74 7.97 4.91 7.80
N LEU A 75 6.90 4.15 8.01
CA LEU A 75 6.11 4.13 9.23
C LEU A 75 6.23 2.77 9.91
N CYS A 76 6.90 2.71 11.05
CA CYS A 76 6.99 1.50 11.87
C CYS A 76 5.93 1.52 12.98
N LYS A 77 5.30 0.36 13.19
CA LYS A 77 4.27 0.12 14.18
C LYS A 77 4.69 -1.08 15.03
N GLU A 78 4.68 -0.92 16.34
CA GLU A 78 4.95 -2.01 17.30
C GLU A 78 3.69 -2.38 18.06
N ASN A 79 3.51 -3.68 18.31
CA ASN A 79 2.39 -4.25 19.05
C ASN A 79 1.02 -4.00 18.41
N VAL A 80 0.95 -4.08 17.07
CA VAL A 80 -0.31 -3.98 16.33
C VAL A 80 -1.13 -5.24 16.59
N LEU A 81 -2.34 -5.08 17.14
CA LEU A 81 -3.29 -6.18 17.30
C LEU A 81 -4.03 -6.40 15.98
N ILE A 82 -3.85 -7.58 15.38
CA ILE A 82 -4.63 -8.02 14.21
C ILE A 82 -5.44 -9.22 14.66
N HIS A 83 -6.77 -9.15 14.47
CA HIS A 83 -7.73 -10.13 14.99
C HIS A 83 -7.40 -11.59 14.65
N ASN A 84 -6.70 -11.83 13.54
CA ASN A 84 -6.33 -13.18 13.08
C ASN A 84 -5.08 -13.75 13.77
N PHE A 85 -4.48 -13.03 14.71
CA PHE A 85 -3.30 -13.47 15.44
C PHE A 85 -3.43 -13.21 16.94
N ASP A 86 -3.14 -14.22 17.74
CA ASP A 86 -3.09 -14.13 19.20
C ASP A 86 -1.79 -13.46 19.72
N LYS A 87 -1.15 -12.63 18.90
CA LYS A 87 0.11 -11.94 19.24
C LYS A 87 0.12 -10.51 18.67
N GLY A 88 0.83 -9.62 19.36
CA GLY A 88 1.16 -8.29 18.84
C GLY A 88 2.12 -8.39 17.65
N ILE A 89 1.84 -7.63 16.59
CA ILE A 89 2.61 -7.64 15.35
C ILE A 89 3.45 -6.39 15.25
N ASN A 90 4.71 -6.58 14.88
CA ASN A 90 5.66 -5.51 14.63
C ASN A 90 5.91 -5.43 13.13
N LEU A 91 5.68 -4.27 12.53
CA LEU A 91 5.82 -4.07 11.10
C LEU A 91 6.31 -2.68 10.75
N CYS A 92 6.89 -2.52 9.56
CA CYS A 92 7.16 -1.23 8.96
C CYS A 92 6.52 -1.15 7.58
N VAL A 93 5.78 -0.08 7.34
CA VAL A 93 5.21 0.27 6.03
C VAL A 93 6.16 1.24 5.36
N HIS A 94 6.68 0.84 4.20
CA HIS A 94 7.56 1.62 3.35
C HIS A 94 6.75 2.17 2.18
N TYR A 95 6.58 3.49 2.14
CA TYR A 95 6.02 4.21 1.01
C TYR A 95 7.16 4.56 0.06
N VAL A 96 7.31 3.78 -1.02
CA VAL A 96 8.46 3.83 -1.93
C VAL A 96 8.20 4.80 -3.07
N MET A 97 9.12 5.73 -3.28
CA MET A 97 9.02 6.81 -4.23
C MET A 97 9.92 6.58 -5.46
N SER A 98 9.42 6.97 -6.62
CA SER A 98 10.20 7.10 -7.85
C SER A 98 9.81 8.40 -8.54
N ASN A 99 10.80 9.16 -9.01
CA ASN A 99 10.59 10.48 -9.64
C ASN A 99 9.69 11.41 -8.79
N GLY A 100 9.91 11.41 -7.46
CA GLY A 100 9.18 12.26 -6.52
C GLY A 100 7.73 11.85 -6.21
N VAL A 101 7.25 10.70 -6.72
CA VAL A 101 5.88 10.21 -6.48
C VAL A 101 5.84 8.78 -5.97
N LEU A 102 4.78 8.43 -5.25
CA LEU A 102 4.55 7.09 -4.69
C LEU A 102 4.29 6.06 -5.79
N VAL A 103 5.08 4.98 -5.81
CA VAL A 103 4.96 3.89 -6.80
C VAL A 103 4.72 2.51 -6.18
N ALA A 104 5.09 2.31 -4.91
CA ALA A 104 4.87 1.05 -4.20
C ALA A 104 4.66 1.29 -2.71
N ILE A 105 3.91 0.39 -2.07
CA ILE A 105 3.76 0.33 -0.62
C ILE A 105 4.22 -1.05 -0.18
N SER A 106 5.29 -1.12 0.59
CA SER A 106 5.88 -2.38 1.06
C SER A 106 5.76 -2.51 2.57
N THR A 107 5.02 -3.51 3.04
CA THR A 107 4.92 -3.82 4.47
C THR A 107 5.87 -4.95 4.82
N GLN A 108 6.84 -4.66 5.68
CA GLN A 108 7.78 -5.65 6.21
C GLN A 108 7.37 -6.05 7.63
N TYR A 109 7.27 -7.35 7.89
CA TYR A 109 6.84 -7.89 9.17
C TYR A 109 8.04 -8.46 9.93
N ALA A 110 8.27 -7.96 11.15
CA ALA A 110 9.39 -8.39 11.97
C ALA A 110 9.14 -9.76 12.64
N ASN A 111 7.88 -10.13 12.86
CA ASN A 111 7.52 -11.32 13.61
C ASN A 111 6.39 -12.16 12.97
N LEU A 112 6.21 -12.03 11.65
CA LEU A 112 5.36 -12.92 10.84
C LEU A 112 6.18 -13.57 9.73
N SER A 113 5.84 -14.81 9.40
CA SER A 113 6.30 -15.53 8.22
C SER A 113 5.44 -15.22 6.99
N ILE A 114 5.93 -15.57 5.80
CA ILE A 114 5.15 -15.48 4.56
C ILE A 114 3.89 -16.35 4.61
N ALA A 115 3.95 -17.52 5.26
CA ALA A 115 2.79 -18.39 5.41
C ALA A 115 1.71 -17.74 6.29
N GLU A 116 2.12 -17.13 7.40
CA GLU A 116 1.21 -16.36 8.25
C GLU A 116 0.61 -15.16 7.51
N ILE A 117 1.41 -14.42 6.73
CA ILE A 117 0.93 -13.29 5.93
C ILE A 117 -0.08 -13.76 4.87
N LYS A 118 0.16 -14.88 4.20
CA LYS A 118 -0.77 -15.46 3.21
C LYS A 118 -2.15 -15.72 3.80
N ASN A 119 -2.23 -16.17 5.05
CA ASN A 119 -3.52 -16.42 5.72
C ASN A 119 -4.33 -15.14 5.94
N LEU A 120 -3.69 -13.99 5.80
CA LEU A 120 -4.38 -12.73 5.88
C LEU A 120 -5.09 -12.41 4.54
N PHE A 121 -4.56 -12.85 3.39
CA PHE A 121 -5.09 -12.57 2.05
C PHE A 121 -6.53 -13.01 1.88
N SER A 122 -7.39 -12.10 1.40
CA SER A 122 -8.78 -12.45 1.09
C SER A 122 -8.78 -13.58 0.05
N PRO A 123 -9.62 -14.62 0.23
CA PRO A 123 -9.79 -15.67 -0.78
C PRO A 123 -10.28 -15.12 -2.13
N ASP A 124 -10.87 -13.92 -2.15
CA ASP A 124 -11.35 -13.27 -3.37
C ASP A 124 -10.22 -12.70 -4.25
N ARG A 125 -8.99 -12.59 -3.72
CA ARG A 125 -7.84 -12.15 -4.51
C ARG A 125 -7.40 -13.24 -5.47
N ARG A 126 -7.26 -12.86 -6.74
CA ARG A 126 -6.80 -13.79 -7.78
C ARG A 126 -5.29 -13.91 -7.71
N ASN A 127 -4.82 -15.13 -7.44
CA ASN A 127 -3.40 -15.45 -7.43
C ASN A 127 -2.95 -15.96 -8.80
N ILE A 128 -2.05 -15.22 -9.45
CA ILE A 128 -1.45 -15.56 -10.74
C ILE A 128 0.05 -15.52 -10.57
N GLY A 129 0.72 -16.68 -10.56
CA GLY A 129 2.17 -16.75 -10.47
C GLY A 129 2.78 -16.10 -9.22
N GLY A 130 2.05 -16.06 -8.10
CA GLY A 130 2.51 -15.40 -6.86
C GLY A 130 2.17 -13.91 -6.74
N TYR A 131 1.39 -13.39 -7.68
CA TYR A 131 0.82 -12.04 -7.67
C TYR A 131 -0.64 -12.12 -7.26
N PHE A 132 -1.01 -11.41 -6.21
CA PHE A 132 -2.36 -11.40 -5.65
C PHE A 132 -3.07 -10.13 -6.11
N PHE A 133 -3.84 -10.23 -7.18
CA PHE A 133 -4.54 -9.10 -7.79
C PHE A 133 -5.82 -8.77 -7.04
N ASP A 134 -6.13 -7.47 -6.99
CA ASP A 134 -7.48 -7.00 -6.65
C ASP A 134 -8.46 -7.38 -7.78
N SER A 135 -9.76 -7.33 -7.50
CA SER A 135 -10.80 -7.83 -8.41
C SER A 135 -10.86 -7.13 -9.77
N ASP A 136 -10.41 -5.88 -9.84
CA ASP A 136 -10.34 -5.07 -11.06
C ASP A 136 -8.96 -5.11 -11.75
N TYR A 137 -8.03 -5.89 -11.21
CA TYR A 137 -6.63 -6.02 -11.65
C TYR A 137 -5.83 -4.71 -11.69
N ARG A 138 -6.32 -3.61 -11.11
CA ARG A 138 -5.62 -2.32 -11.13
C ARG A 138 -4.40 -2.29 -10.21
N HIS A 139 -4.41 -3.16 -9.21
CA HIS A 139 -3.32 -3.30 -8.26
C HIS A 139 -3.08 -4.77 -7.94
N TYR A 140 -1.89 -5.03 -7.41
CA TYR A 140 -1.51 -6.35 -6.95
C TYR A 140 -0.58 -6.26 -5.74
N SER A 141 -0.60 -7.32 -4.95
CA SER A 141 0.38 -7.59 -3.90
C SER A 141 1.33 -8.71 -4.34
N ARG A 142 2.60 -8.62 -3.95
CA ARG A 142 3.58 -9.70 -4.07
C ARG A 142 4.17 -10.02 -2.71
N LEU A 143 4.18 -11.30 -2.35
CA LEU A 143 4.78 -11.79 -1.12
C LEU A 143 6.18 -12.36 -1.37
N PHE A 144 7.18 -11.88 -0.63
CA PHE A 144 8.56 -12.37 -0.71
C PHE A 144 9.33 -12.10 0.58
N VAL A 145 10.48 -12.75 0.74
CA VAL A 145 11.43 -12.43 1.81
C VAL A 145 12.39 -11.36 1.28
N ALA A 146 12.40 -10.19 1.93
CA ALA A 146 13.29 -9.10 1.55
C ALA A 146 14.75 -9.41 1.90
N ASN A 147 15.70 -8.60 1.39
CA ASN A 147 17.13 -8.80 1.61
C ASN A 147 17.55 -8.75 3.08
N ASN A 148 16.74 -8.12 3.93
CA ASN A 148 16.94 -8.09 5.39
C ASN A 148 16.34 -9.32 6.11
N GLY A 149 15.85 -10.32 5.37
CA GLY A 149 15.27 -11.54 5.90
C GLY A 149 13.81 -11.41 6.37
N LEU A 150 13.21 -10.22 6.25
CA LEU A 150 11.83 -10.01 6.71
C LEU A 150 10.81 -10.44 5.67
N ALA A 151 9.75 -11.08 6.13
CA ALA A 151 8.61 -11.39 5.29
C ALA A 151 7.93 -10.08 4.87
N THR A 152 7.71 -9.92 3.57
CA THR A 152 7.33 -8.65 2.96
C THR A 152 6.12 -8.82 2.04
N ASP A 153 5.15 -7.93 2.17
CA ASP A 153 4.08 -7.71 1.21
C ASP A 153 4.32 -6.40 0.47
N GLU A 154 4.53 -6.46 -0.84
CA GLU A 154 4.69 -5.29 -1.70
C GLU A 154 3.44 -5.10 -2.55
N TYR A 155 2.71 -4.04 -2.26
CA TYR A 155 1.53 -3.60 -3.00
C TYR A 155 1.90 -2.54 -4.03
N ARG A 156 1.42 -2.72 -5.27
CA ARG A 156 1.76 -1.89 -6.42
C ARG A 156 0.54 -1.66 -7.31
N GLN A 157 0.58 -0.55 -8.04
CA GLN A 157 -0.24 -0.38 -9.22
C GLN A 157 0.20 -1.33 -10.32
N THR A 158 -0.75 -1.95 -10.99
CA THR A 158 -0.49 -2.84 -12.13
C THR A 158 0.00 -2.03 -13.31
N ILE A 159 1.26 -2.22 -13.68
CA ILE A 159 1.83 -1.72 -14.93
C ILE A 159 2.06 -2.92 -15.83
N TRP A 160 1.27 -3.03 -16.90
CA TRP A 160 1.25 -4.22 -17.76
C TRP A 160 2.64 -4.64 -18.23
N THR A 161 3.45 -3.68 -18.69
CA THR A 161 4.81 -3.92 -19.21
C THR A 161 5.80 -4.40 -18.16
N GLU A 162 5.53 -4.20 -16.86
CA GLU A 162 6.40 -4.64 -15.76
C GLU A 162 6.08 -6.06 -15.28
N LEU A 163 4.94 -6.63 -15.71
CA LEU A 163 4.55 -7.98 -15.34
C LEU A 163 5.27 -9.04 -16.19
N PRO A 164 5.69 -10.18 -15.58
CA PRO A 164 6.21 -11.33 -16.32
C PRO A 164 5.26 -11.78 -17.43
N LEU A 165 5.80 -12.22 -18.55
CA LEU A 165 5.00 -12.61 -19.73
C LEU A 165 3.90 -13.65 -19.39
N GLN A 166 4.23 -14.63 -18.55
CA GLN A 166 3.28 -15.67 -18.14
C GLN A 166 2.11 -15.10 -17.32
N VAL A 167 2.36 -14.11 -16.46
CA VAL A 167 1.31 -13.43 -15.66
C VAL A 167 0.41 -12.62 -16.57
N ARG A 168 0.99 -11.87 -17.52
CA ARG A 168 0.24 -11.11 -18.52
C ARG A 168 -0.70 -11.97 -19.35
N GLN A 169 -0.20 -13.09 -19.88
CA GLN A 169 -1.01 -14.00 -20.69
C GLN A 169 -2.20 -14.56 -19.90
N GLN A 170 -2.01 -14.91 -18.63
CA GLN A 170 -3.11 -15.40 -17.79
C GLN A 170 -4.14 -14.29 -17.48
N LEU A 171 -3.68 -13.06 -17.23
CA LEU A 171 -4.58 -11.91 -17.05
C LEU A 171 -5.41 -11.61 -18.30
N GLU A 172 -4.82 -11.68 -19.50
CA GLU A 172 -5.53 -11.52 -20.78
C GLU A 172 -6.64 -12.57 -20.96
N ILE A 173 -6.35 -13.84 -20.67
CA ILE A 173 -7.34 -14.92 -20.72
C ILE A 173 -8.49 -14.65 -19.74
N MET A 174 -8.17 -14.24 -18.51
CA MET A 174 -9.19 -13.96 -17.49
C MET A 174 -10.02 -12.70 -17.81
N ALA A 175 -9.43 -11.68 -18.45
CA ALA A 175 -10.13 -10.47 -18.85
C ALA A 175 -11.06 -10.70 -20.05
N THR A 176 -10.63 -11.53 -21.02
CA THR A 176 -11.40 -11.85 -22.23
C THR A 176 -12.51 -12.88 -21.98
N GLY A 177 -12.37 -13.76 -20.99
CA GLY A 177 -13.39 -14.73 -20.59
C GLY A 177 -14.55 -14.19 -19.73
N MET A 178 -14.62 -12.86 -19.52
CA MET A 178 -15.72 -12.19 -18.80
C MET A 178 -16.80 -11.59 -19.74
N HIS A 179 -16.83 -12.02 -21.01
CA HIS A 179 -17.86 -11.67 -21.99
C HIS A 179 -18.75 -12.85 -22.33
#